data_AF-A0A9W9YSZ5-F1
#
_entry.id   AF-A0A9W9YSZ5-F1
#
_cell.length_a   1.000
_cell.length_b   1.000
_cell.length_c   1.000
_cell.angle_alpha   90.00
_cell.angle_beta   90.00
_cell.angle_gamma   90.00
#
_symmetry.space_group_name_H-M   'P 1'
#
loop_
_entity.id
_entity.type
_entity.pdbx_description
1 polymer ?
#
loop_
_entity_poly.entity_id
_entity_poly.type
_entity_poly.pdbx_seq_one_letter_code
_entity_poly.pdbx_strand_id
1 'polypeptide(L)'
;MASSFEQMFLSSISEKKRKRSDILEALEIMRNVSLSEISEMCSVLSKSDIIWLLQGKASNALQLAEIVRAIPLGMPKVTKKTLLNFYVQQYAKVDEIDEEHFANLLLFCTDGQPAACCDSQKVEILAPPISNCPKCQAVLTAQNKTCTVTVFCLQTVKTALKLSSRCQHCKLNFGYSTFGNVEEGFNFYDEERPYIETSDEVYLERSLCLLQVSLS
;
A
#
# COMPACT_ATOMS: atom_id res chain seq x y z
N MET A 1 -14.88 0.58 -59.21
CA MET A 1 -15.92 0.58 -58.15
C MET A 1 -15.53 -0.49 -57.15
N ALA A 2 -15.33 -0.14 -55.88
CA ALA A 2 -14.95 -1.13 -54.85
C ALA A 2 -16.07 -2.16 -54.68
N SER A 3 -15.72 -3.44 -54.53
CA SER A 3 -16.72 -4.51 -54.37
C SER A 3 -17.51 -4.34 -53.07
N SER A 4 -18.73 -4.89 -52.99
CA SER A 4 -19.57 -4.78 -51.79
C SER A 4 -18.87 -5.29 -50.52
N PHE A 5 -17.98 -6.28 -50.68
CA PHE A 5 -17.18 -6.82 -49.59
C PHE A 5 -16.10 -5.84 -49.10
N GLU A 6 -15.42 -5.15 -50.02
CA GLU A 6 -14.43 -4.11 -49.67
C GLU A 6 -15.09 -2.92 -48.97
N GLN A 7 -16.32 -2.55 -49.37
CA GLN A 7 -17.07 -1.48 -48.70
C GLN A 7 -17.50 -1.87 -47.27
N MET A 8 -17.93 -3.12 -47.04
CA MET A 8 -18.22 -3.63 -45.70
C MET A 8 -16.96 -3.73 -44.82
N PHE A 9 -15.83 -4.14 -45.40
CA PHE A 9 -14.57 -4.21 -44.66
C PHE A 9 -14.08 -2.81 -44.24
N LEU A 10 -14.09 -1.85 -45.16
CA LEU A 10 -13.66 -0.47 -44.88
C LEU A 10 -14.58 0.24 -43.89
N SER A 11 -15.90 0.01 -43.95
CA SER A 11 -16.84 0.53 -42.95
C SER A 11 -16.63 -0.10 -41.57
N SER A 12 -16.36 -1.41 -41.49
CA SER A 12 -16.03 -2.05 -40.21
C SER A 12 -14.75 -1.51 -39.58
N ILE A 13 -13.75 -1.15 -40.40
CA ILE A 13 -12.50 -0.54 -39.94
C ILE A 13 -12.75 0.90 -39.49
N SER A 14 -13.56 1.67 -40.21
CA SER A 14 -13.88 3.04 -39.82
C SER A 14 -14.70 3.09 -38.54
N GLU A 15 -15.67 2.19 -38.36
CA GLU A 15 -16.42 2.03 -37.10
C GLU A 15 -15.52 1.63 -35.93
N LYS A 16 -14.61 0.68 -36.13
CA LYS A 16 -13.62 0.30 -35.10
C LYS A 16 -12.71 1.46 -34.73
N LYS A 17 -12.25 2.25 -35.71
CA LYS A 17 -11.46 3.46 -35.47
C LYS A 17 -12.26 4.53 -34.71
N ARG A 18 -13.53 4.72 -35.04
CA ARG A 18 -14.44 5.64 -34.35
C ARG A 18 -14.62 5.24 -32.89
N LYS A 19 -15.00 3.97 -32.63
CA LYS A 19 -15.13 3.43 -31.27
C LYS A 19 -13.83 3.57 -30.46
N ARG A 20 -12.67 3.37 -31.09
CA ARG A 20 -11.36 3.58 -30.43
C ARG A 20 -11.12 5.05 -30.08
N SER A 21 -11.53 5.98 -30.94
CA SER A 21 -11.48 7.42 -30.66
C SER A 21 -12.36 7.77 -29.47
N ASP A 22 -13.60 7.27 -29.45
CA ASP A 22 -14.57 7.54 -28.38
C ASP A 22 -14.08 7.01 -27.02
N ILE A 23 -13.42 5.85 -27.00
CA ILE A 23 -12.83 5.27 -25.78
C ILE A 23 -11.65 6.12 -25.27
N LEU A 24 -10.79 6.59 -26.17
CA LEU A 24 -9.66 7.44 -25.78
C LEU A 24 -10.13 8.78 -25.22
N GLU A 25 -11.15 9.37 -25.84
CA GLU A 25 -11.79 10.60 -25.37
C GLU A 25 -12.44 10.38 -24.00
N ALA A 26 -13.17 9.27 -23.81
CA ALA A 26 -13.75 8.92 -22.50
C ALA A 26 -12.68 8.71 -21.42
N LEU A 27 -11.55 8.05 -21.74
CA LEU A 27 -10.42 7.89 -20.81
C LEU A 27 -9.78 9.22 -20.45
N GLU A 28 -9.64 10.13 -21.42
CA GLU A 28 -9.09 11.45 -21.19
C GLU A 28 -10.01 12.30 -20.30
N ILE A 29 -11.32 12.23 -20.53
CA ILE A 29 -12.33 12.82 -19.63
C ILE A 29 -12.17 12.26 -18.22
N MET A 30 -12.16 10.93 -18.05
CA MET A 30 -12.02 10.30 -16.73
C MET A 30 -10.72 10.69 -16.01
N ARG A 31 -9.61 10.86 -16.74
CA ARG A 31 -8.34 11.30 -16.17
C ARG A 31 -8.42 12.75 -15.66
N ASN A 32 -9.17 13.59 -16.35
CA ASN A 32 -9.22 15.04 -16.13
C ASN A 32 -10.30 15.49 -15.13
N VAL A 33 -11.35 14.71 -14.85
CA VAL A 33 -12.35 15.00 -13.79
C VAL A 33 -11.61 15.27 -12.48
N SER A 34 -11.92 16.30 -11.69
CA SER A 34 -11.25 16.57 -10.42
C SER A 34 -11.67 15.62 -9.28
N LEU A 35 -10.88 15.49 -8.21
CA LEU A 35 -11.28 14.70 -7.04
C LEU A 35 -12.53 15.28 -6.35
N SER A 36 -12.68 16.60 -6.36
CA SER A 36 -13.85 17.29 -5.81
C SER A 36 -15.12 16.92 -6.58
N GLU A 37 -15.07 16.90 -7.90
CA GLU A 37 -16.19 16.45 -8.74
C GLU A 37 -16.54 14.98 -8.46
N ILE A 38 -15.54 14.11 -8.32
CA ILE A 38 -15.78 12.69 -7.95
C ILE A 38 -16.46 12.60 -6.58
N SER A 39 -16.06 13.44 -5.62
CA SER A 39 -16.66 13.49 -4.28
C SER A 39 -18.14 13.89 -4.31
N GLU A 40 -18.50 14.89 -5.12
CA GLU A 40 -19.89 15.28 -5.33
C GLU A 40 -20.72 14.14 -5.96
N MET A 41 -20.12 13.41 -6.89
CA MET A 41 -20.74 12.26 -7.56
C MET A 41 -20.92 11.04 -6.64
N CYS A 42 -20.30 11.00 -5.45
CA CYS A 42 -20.47 9.90 -4.49
C CYS A 42 -21.92 9.73 -4.01
N SER A 43 -22.75 10.77 -4.15
CA SER A 43 -24.18 10.73 -3.83
C SER A 43 -25.06 10.12 -4.92
N VAL A 44 -24.56 10.05 -6.16
CA VAL A 44 -25.32 9.67 -7.36
C VAL A 44 -24.81 8.37 -7.97
N LEU A 45 -23.50 8.15 -7.98
CA LEU A 45 -22.86 6.99 -8.57
C LEU A 45 -22.71 5.83 -7.60
N SER A 46 -22.65 4.61 -8.14
CA SER A 46 -22.31 3.45 -7.33
C SER A 46 -20.83 3.49 -6.91
N LYS A 47 -20.50 2.84 -5.78
CA LYS A 47 -19.11 2.69 -5.32
C LYS A 47 -18.20 2.07 -6.40
N SER A 48 -18.73 1.15 -7.21
CA SER A 48 -18.01 0.51 -8.31
C SER A 48 -17.68 1.49 -9.43
N ASP A 49 -18.61 2.37 -9.80
CA ASP A 49 -18.39 3.38 -10.84
C ASP A 49 -17.35 4.41 -10.41
N ILE A 50 -17.38 4.81 -9.13
CA ILE A 50 -16.40 5.72 -8.56
C ILE A 50 -14.99 5.09 -8.56
N ILE A 51 -14.87 3.80 -8.27
CA ILE A 51 -13.59 3.08 -8.37
C ILE A 51 -13.04 3.14 -9.79
N TRP A 52 -13.88 2.99 -10.82
CA TRP A 52 -13.44 3.10 -12.21
C TRP A 52 -12.93 4.50 -12.56
N LEU A 53 -13.58 5.55 -12.06
CA LEU A 53 -13.11 6.93 -12.22
C LEU A 53 -11.75 7.12 -11.52
N LEU A 54 -11.59 6.59 -10.31
CA LEU A 54 -10.32 6.63 -9.58
C LEU A 54 -9.22 5.81 -10.28
N GLN A 55 -9.56 4.69 -10.94
CA GLN A 55 -8.64 3.91 -11.76
C GLN A 55 -8.21 4.64 -13.04
N GLY A 56 -9.13 5.40 -13.66
CA GLY A 56 -8.82 6.27 -14.80
C GLY A 56 -7.81 7.35 -14.44
N LYS A 57 -7.82 7.82 -13.18
CA LYS A 57 -6.81 8.74 -12.65
C LYS A 57 -5.50 8.04 -12.28
N ALA A 58 -5.60 7.01 -11.46
CA ALA A 58 -4.48 6.25 -10.95
C ALA A 58 -4.69 4.79 -11.32
N SER A 59 -3.94 4.32 -12.31
CA SER A 59 -4.08 2.96 -12.86
C SER A 59 -4.09 1.84 -11.80
N ASN A 60 -3.44 2.04 -10.66
CA ASN A 60 -3.41 1.10 -9.53
C ASN A 60 -4.26 1.53 -8.32
N ALA A 61 -5.36 2.27 -8.53
CA ALA A 61 -6.23 2.77 -7.46
C ALA A 61 -6.73 1.68 -6.50
N LEU A 62 -7.06 0.49 -7.00
CA LEU A 62 -7.48 -0.64 -6.15
C LEU A 62 -6.38 -1.11 -5.20
N GLN A 63 -5.15 -1.26 -5.71
CA GLN A 63 -4.00 -1.63 -4.89
C GLN A 63 -3.69 -0.53 -3.85
N LEU A 64 -3.82 0.73 -4.25
CA LEU A 64 -3.73 1.86 -3.32
C LEU A 64 -4.82 1.79 -2.24
N ALA A 65 -6.05 1.41 -2.58
CA ALA A 65 -7.13 1.28 -1.59
C ALA A 65 -6.82 0.19 -0.55
N GLU A 66 -6.18 -0.91 -0.94
CA GLU A 66 -5.74 -1.97 -0.02
C GLU A 66 -4.64 -1.49 0.90
N ILE A 67 -3.65 -0.80 0.35
CA ILE A 67 -2.56 -0.19 1.13
C ILE A 67 -3.14 0.81 2.14
N VAL A 68 -4.04 1.69 1.69
CA VAL A 68 -4.69 2.70 2.55
C VAL A 68 -5.50 2.02 3.66
N ARG A 69 -6.21 0.92 3.37
CA ARG A 69 -6.93 0.11 4.38
C ARG A 69 -6.00 -0.57 5.38
N ALA A 70 -4.79 -0.93 4.97
CA ALA A 70 -3.79 -1.52 5.86
C ALA A 70 -3.11 -0.50 6.78
N ILE A 71 -3.24 0.81 6.52
CA ILE A 71 -2.65 1.85 7.37
C ILE A 71 -3.41 1.92 8.71
N PRO A 72 -2.72 1.79 9.86
CA PRO A 72 -3.35 1.90 11.17
C PRO A 72 -4.05 3.25 11.40
N LEU A 73 -5.30 3.22 11.89
CA LEU A 73 -6.09 4.42 12.21
C LEU A 73 -5.42 5.32 13.26
N GLY A 74 -4.64 4.75 14.17
CA GLY A 74 -3.91 5.48 15.22
C GLY A 74 -2.56 6.07 14.79
N MET A 75 -2.21 5.98 13.50
CA MET A 75 -0.93 6.49 13.00
C MET A 75 -0.86 8.03 13.06
N PRO A 76 0.29 8.63 13.46
CA PRO A 76 0.47 10.08 13.42
C PRO A 76 0.22 10.65 12.03
N LYS A 77 -0.47 11.80 11.94
CA LYS A 77 -0.86 12.44 10.66
C LYS A 77 0.32 12.66 9.71
N VAL A 78 1.46 13.09 10.25
CA VAL A 78 2.68 13.33 9.46
C VAL A 78 3.17 12.04 8.81
N THR A 79 3.25 10.95 9.59
CA THR A 79 3.66 9.62 9.10
C THR A 79 2.68 9.07 8.07
N LYS A 80 1.37 9.20 8.33
CA LYS A 80 0.31 8.82 7.39
C LYS A 80 0.48 9.56 6.06
N LYS A 81 0.68 10.88 6.09
CA LYS A 81 0.88 11.69 4.88
C LYS A 81 2.13 11.27 4.11
N THR A 82 3.25 11.01 4.79
CA THR A 82 4.48 10.54 4.14
C THR A 82 4.29 9.18 3.46
N LEU A 83 3.60 8.24 4.11
CA LEU A 83 3.33 6.93 3.52
C LEU A 83 2.37 7.03 2.33
N LEU A 84 1.29 7.79 2.47
CA LEU A 84 0.35 8.02 1.36
C LEU A 84 1.05 8.62 0.15
N ASN A 85 1.89 9.64 0.35
CA ASN A 85 2.65 10.25 -0.74
C ASN A 85 3.59 9.24 -1.42
N PHE A 86 4.35 8.46 -0.64
CA PHE A 86 5.22 7.42 -1.19
C PHE A 86 4.46 6.43 -2.09
N TYR A 87 3.32 5.92 -1.61
CA TYR A 87 2.53 4.96 -2.39
C TYR A 87 1.84 5.60 -3.58
N VAL A 88 1.27 6.80 -3.44
CA VAL A 88 0.66 7.52 -4.56
C VAL A 88 1.69 7.79 -5.65
N GLN A 89 2.90 8.24 -5.31
CA GLN A 89 3.98 8.42 -6.30
C GLN A 89 4.37 7.11 -6.99
N GLN A 90 4.50 6.03 -6.24
CA GLN A 90 4.91 4.73 -6.77
C GLN A 90 3.85 4.11 -7.70
N TYR A 91 2.56 4.24 -7.34
CA TYR A 91 1.47 3.48 -7.96
C TYR A 91 0.56 4.30 -8.86
N ALA A 92 0.40 5.60 -8.62
CA ALA A 92 -0.44 6.48 -9.43
C ALA A 92 0.33 7.09 -10.61
N LYS A 93 1.62 7.42 -10.45
CA LYS A 93 2.45 8.13 -11.45
C LYS A 93 1.74 9.38 -12.02
N VAL A 94 1.04 10.12 -11.15
CA VAL A 94 0.35 11.37 -11.51
C VAL A 94 1.05 12.53 -10.81
N ASP A 95 1.20 13.63 -11.54
CA ASP A 95 2.04 14.75 -11.10
C ASP A 95 1.41 15.56 -9.95
N GLU A 96 0.08 15.61 -9.85
CA GLU A 96 -0.62 16.31 -8.75
C GLU A 96 -1.95 15.60 -8.38
N ILE A 97 -1.96 14.89 -7.26
CA ILE A 97 -3.17 14.33 -6.64
C ILE A 97 -3.13 14.73 -5.17
N ASP A 98 -4.22 15.31 -4.66
CA ASP A 98 -4.42 15.46 -3.21
C ASP A 98 -4.53 14.05 -2.59
N GLU A 99 -3.45 13.60 -1.95
CA GLU A 99 -3.31 12.21 -1.53
C GLU A 99 -4.28 11.86 -0.41
N GLU A 100 -4.64 12.84 0.43
CA GLU A 100 -5.57 12.63 1.55
C GLU A 100 -7.00 12.55 1.04
N HIS A 101 -7.41 13.45 0.15
CA HIS A 101 -8.73 13.39 -0.49
C HIS A 101 -8.87 12.11 -1.32
N PHE A 102 -7.85 11.74 -2.08
CA PHE A 102 -7.84 10.50 -2.87
C PHE A 102 -7.93 9.26 -1.98
N ALA A 103 -7.16 9.18 -0.89
CA ALA A 103 -7.23 8.09 0.06
C ALA A 103 -8.61 7.95 0.72
N ASN A 104 -9.26 9.07 1.04
CA ASN A 104 -10.60 9.06 1.63
C ASN A 104 -11.66 8.54 0.63
N LEU A 105 -11.57 8.94 -0.65
CA LEU A 105 -12.45 8.41 -1.70
C LEU A 105 -12.25 6.91 -1.91
N LEU A 106 -10.99 6.44 -1.89
CA LEU A 106 -10.68 5.01 -1.97
C LEU A 106 -11.27 4.23 -0.80
N LEU A 107 -11.15 4.74 0.43
CA LEU A 107 -11.75 4.13 1.61
C LEU A 107 -13.27 4.08 1.52
N PHE A 108 -13.92 5.18 1.12
CA PHE A 108 -15.36 5.24 0.95
C PHE A 108 -15.88 4.18 -0.04
N CYS A 109 -15.23 4.04 -1.19
CA CYS A 109 -15.68 3.14 -2.24
C CYS A 109 -15.34 1.67 -1.96
N THR A 110 -14.34 1.41 -1.12
CA THR A 110 -13.93 0.05 -0.75
C THR A 110 -14.44 -0.39 0.63
N ASP A 111 -15.19 0.46 1.31
CA ASP A 111 -15.87 0.13 2.56
C ASP A 111 -16.88 -1.01 2.37
N GLY A 112 -16.69 -2.08 3.15
CA GLY A 112 -17.46 -3.33 3.07
C GLY A 112 -17.01 -4.34 2.01
N GLN A 113 -16.03 -4.00 1.16
CA GLN A 113 -15.44 -4.97 0.22
C GLN A 113 -14.42 -5.84 0.98
N PRO A 114 -14.45 -7.18 0.84
CA PRO A 114 -13.32 -8.00 1.27
C PRO A 114 -12.05 -7.50 0.56
N ALA A 115 -10.91 -7.53 1.25
CA ALA A 115 -9.61 -7.27 0.60
C ALA A 115 -9.55 -8.14 -0.67
N ALA A 116 -9.33 -7.52 -1.83
CA ALA A 116 -9.43 -8.28 -3.06
C ALA A 116 -8.32 -9.33 -3.02
N CYS A 117 -8.69 -10.57 -3.33
CA CYS A 117 -7.74 -11.66 -3.50
C CYS A 117 -7.02 -11.49 -4.85
N CYS A 118 -6.41 -10.34 -5.10
CA CYS A 118 -5.40 -10.24 -6.12
C CYS A 118 -4.04 -10.50 -5.45
N ASP A 119 -3.16 -11.20 -6.16
CA ASP A 119 -1.74 -11.40 -5.82
C ASP A 119 -0.95 -10.07 -5.80
N SER A 120 -1.58 -8.97 -5.39
CA SER A 120 -0.88 -7.78 -4.92
C SER A 120 0.01 -8.20 -3.77
N GLN A 121 1.33 -8.08 -3.96
CA GLN A 121 2.30 -8.19 -2.89
C GLN A 121 1.81 -7.37 -1.70
N LYS A 122 1.24 -8.04 -0.69
CA LYS A 122 0.90 -7.42 0.59
C LYS A 122 2.19 -6.82 1.11
N VAL A 123 2.26 -5.49 1.16
CA VAL A 123 3.43 -4.82 1.73
C VAL A 123 3.44 -5.16 3.21
N GLU A 124 4.37 -6.03 3.57
CA GLU A 124 4.47 -6.56 4.92
C GLU A 124 5.22 -5.56 5.79
N ILE A 125 4.67 -5.25 6.96
CA ILE A 125 5.22 -4.22 7.85
C ILE A 125 5.78 -4.89 9.11
N LEU A 126 7.09 -4.77 9.27
CA LEU A 126 7.84 -5.26 10.43
C LEU A 126 7.91 -4.14 11.49
N ALA A 127 6.88 -4.08 12.33
CA ALA A 127 6.78 -3.13 13.44
C ALA A 127 6.88 -3.82 14.82
N PRO A 128 7.21 -3.07 15.89
CA PRO A 128 7.05 -3.56 17.25
C PRO A 128 5.59 -3.98 17.52
N PRO A 129 5.37 -5.07 18.29
CA PRO A 129 4.03 -5.58 18.59
C PRO A 129 3.23 -4.72 19.56
N ILE A 130 3.84 -3.67 20.14
CA ILE A 130 3.25 -2.85 21.19
C ILE A 130 3.22 -1.38 20.78
N SER A 131 2.16 -0.68 21.20
CA SER A 131 1.97 0.76 20.97
C SER A 131 2.37 1.62 22.18
N ASN A 132 2.50 1.01 23.36
CA ASN A 132 2.77 1.68 24.63
C ASN A 132 4.02 1.10 25.28
N CYS A 133 4.81 1.96 25.91
CA CYS A 133 5.99 1.54 26.65
C CYS A 133 5.60 0.68 27.85
N PRO A 134 6.12 -0.55 28.02
CA PRO A 134 5.77 -1.39 29.16
C PRO A 134 6.24 -0.78 30.50
N LYS A 135 7.29 0.05 30.47
CA LYS A 135 7.89 0.67 31.66
C LYS A 135 7.11 1.88 32.18
N CYS A 136 6.65 2.77 31.29
CA CYS A 136 5.99 4.03 31.69
C CYS A 136 4.60 4.26 31.07
N GLN A 137 4.10 3.29 30.30
CA GLN A 137 2.80 3.32 29.61
C GLN A 137 2.61 4.43 28.57
N ALA A 138 3.62 5.28 28.35
CA ALA A 138 3.57 6.31 27.33
C ALA A 138 3.50 5.72 25.91
N VAL A 139 2.78 6.41 25.04
CA VAL A 139 2.65 6.05 23.61
C VAL A 139 4.03 6.12 22.94
N LEU A 140 4.36 5.11 22.16
CA LEU A 140 5.61 5.04 21.42
C LEU A 140 5.54 5.93 20.17
N THR A 141 6.63 6.61 19.88
CA THR A 141 6.76 7.46 18.69
C THR A 141 7.72 6.83 17.70
N ALA A 142 7.45 6.90 16.40
CA ALA A 142 8.38 6.44 15.38
C ALA A 142 9.75 7.10 15.53
N GLN A 143 10.81 6.31 15.52
CA GLN A 143 12.18 6.78 15.74
C GLN A 143 12.93 7.05 14.45
N ASN A 144 12.81 6.12 13.48
CA ASN A 144 13.54 6.17 12.23
C ASN A 144 12.58 6.29 11.05
N LYS A 145 13.08 6.83 9.94
CA LYS A 145 12.38 6.74 8.65
C LYS A 145 12.20 5.26 8.32
N THR A 146 11.01 4.88 7.84
CA THR A 146 10.73 3.53 7.34
C THR A 146 11.80 3.12 6.35
N CYS A 147 12.43 1.98 6.59
CA CYS A 147 13.38 1.38 5.66
C CYS A 147 12.77 0.15 5.01
N THR A 148 13.13 -0.05 3.74
CA THR A 148 12.76 -1.23 2.97
C THR A 148 13.73 -2.34 3.32
N VAL A 149 13.21 -3.52 3.67
CA VAL A 149 14.00 -4.69 4.04
C VAL A 149 13.63 -5.88 3.18
N THR A 150 14.57 -6.81 3.02
CA THR A 150 14.38 -8.04 2.25
C THR A 150 14.01 -9.17 3.20
N VAL A 151 12.94 -9.89 2.90
CA VAL A 151 12.47 -11.05 3.67
C VAL A 151 12.59 -12.29 2.80
N PHE A 152 13.41 -13.24 3.24
CA PHE A 152 13.54 -14.54 2.60
C PHE A 152 12.57 -15.53 3.25
N CYS A 153 11.63 -16.04 2.47
CA CYS A 153 10.70 -17.10 2.85
C CYS A 153 11.06 -18.40 2.14
N LEU A 154 10.51 -19.52 2.60
CA LEU A 154 10.76 -20.84 2.01
C LEU A 154 10.43 -20.90 0.51
N GLN A 155 9.37 -20.23 0.06
CA GLN A 155 8.89 -20.29 -1.32
C GLN A 155 9.25 -19.04 -2.14
N THR A 156 9.48 -17.89 -1.51
CA THR A 156 9.65 -16.61 -2.20
C THR A 156 10.57 -15.64 -1.46
N VAL A 157 11.12 -14.67 -2.18
CA VAL A 157 11.76 -13.49 -1.58
C VAL A 157 10.79 -12.33 -1.68
N LYS A 158 10.57 -11.64 -0.57
CA LYS A 158 9.62 -10.52 -0.44
C LYS A 158 10.34 -9.27 0.03
N THR A 159 9.68 -8.15 -0.19
CA THR A 159 10.09 -6.85 0.32
C THR A 159 9.12 -6.42 1.42
N ALA A 160 9.65 -5.96 2.54
CA ALA A 160 8.88 -5.50 3.69
C ALA A 160 9.34 -4.11 4.15
N LEU A 161 8.55 -3.44 4.98
CA LEU A 161 8.91 -2.16 5.60
C LEU A 161 9.21 -2.36 7.08
N LYS A 162 10.40 -1.98 7.52
CA LYS A 162 10.80 -2.02 8.94
C LYS A 162 10.52 -0.68 9.60
N LEU A 163 9.88 -0.77 10.76
CA LEU A 163 9.52 0.35 11.63
C LEU A 163 10.13 0.16 13.00
N SER A 164 10.84 1.17 13.47
CA SER A 164 11.33 1.24 14.85
C SER A 164 10.67 2.40 15.56
N SER A 165 10.28 2.17 16.81
CA SER A 165 9.65 3.15 17.67
C SER A 165 10.52 3.42 18.90
N ARG A 166 10.34 4.56 19.55
CA ARG A 166 11.03 4.95 20.77
C ARG A 166 10.06 5.53 21.77
N CYS A 167 10.26 5.21 23.04
CA CYS A 167 9.58 5.88 24.13
C CYS A 167 10.25 7.23 24.40
N GLN A 168 9.50 8.34 24.37
CA GLN A 168 10.07 9.66 24.61
C GLN A 168 10.44 9.92 26.08
N HIS A 169 9.81 9.20 27.03
CA HIS A 169 10.10 9.32 28.45
C HIS A 169 11.28 8.44 28.87
N CYS A 170 11.17 7.12 28.70
CA CYS A 170 12.19 6.16 29.14
C CYS A 170 13.35 6.01 28.15
N LYS A 171 13.28 6.62 26.96
CA LYS A 171 14.30 6.56 25.90
C LYS A 171 14.62 5.15 25.37
N LEU A 172 13.88 4.12 25.79
CA LEU A 172 13.92 2.76 25.24
C LEU A 172 13.51 2.74 23.77
N ASN A 173 14.22 1.94 22.97
CA ASN A 173 13.94 1.69 21.56
C ASN A 173 13.14 0.39 21.42
N PHE A 174 12.29 0.31 20.41
CA PHE A 174 11.36 -0.78 20.14
C PHE A 174 11.46 -1.13 18.66
N GLY A 175 12.13 -2.24 18.36
CA GLY A 175 12.24 -2.81 17.04
C GLY A 175 11.19 -3.91 16.80
N TYR A 176 11.34 -4.62 15.69
CA TYR A 176 10.44 -5.68 15.29
C TYR A 176 10.44 -6.89 16.23
N SER A 177 11.64 -7.31 16.66
CA SER A 177 11.88 -8.52 17.46
C SER A 177 12.30 -8.23 18.90
N THR A 178 12.87 -7.05 19.15
CA THR A 178 13.45 -6.67 20.42
C THR A 178 13.06 -5.26 20.85
N PHE A 179 13.19 -4.99 22.14
CA PHE A 179 13.11 -3.66 22.71
C PHE A 179 14.20 -3.46 23.77
N GLY A 180 14.66 -2.23 23.96
CA GLY A 180 15.74 -1.94 24.88
C GLY A 180 16.57 -0.72 24.49
N ASN A 181 17.67 -0.54 25.19
CA ASN A 181 18.71 0.43 24.84
C ASN A 181 20.08 -0.10 25.28
N VAL A 182 21.13 0.68 25.03
CA VAL A 182 22.51 0.30 25.38
C VAL A 182 22.71 0.19 26.90
N GLU A 183 21.92 0.91 27.69
CA GLU A 183 22.05 0.97 29.15
C GLU A 183 21.38 -0.21 29.88
N GLU A 184 20.17 -0.57 29.45
CA GLU A 184 19.33 -1.62 30.06
C GLU A 184 19.45 -2.97 29.33
N GLY A 185 20.15 -3.00 28.20
CA GLY A 185 20.20 -4.16 27.30
C GLY A 185 18.96 -4.28 26.41
N PHE A 186 19.03 -5.22 25.48
CA PHE A 186 17.92 -5.55 24.58
C PHE A 186 17.25 -6.85 25.01
N ASN A 187 15.92 -6.83 25.05
CA ASN A 187 15.07 -7.95 25.41
C ASN A 187 14.20 -8.35 24.21
N PHE A 188 13.90 -9.63 24.09
CA PHE A 188 12.91 -10.12 23.14
C PHE A 188 11.49 -9.90 23.68
N TYR A 189 10.52 -9.79 22.78
CA TYR A 189 9.11 -9.85 23.16
C TYR A 189 8.72 -11.29 23.53
N ASP A 190 7.69 -11.44 24.37
CA ASP A 190 7.19 -12.75 24.80
C ASP A 190 6.65 -13.58 23.63
N GLU A 191 6.01 -12.90 22.66
CA GLU A 191 5.52 -13.54 21.46
C GLU A 191 6.61 -13.69 20.40
N GLU A 192 6.78 -14.94 19.95
CA GLU A 192 7.68 -15.26 18.87
C GLU A 192 7.27 -14.58 17.56
N ARG A 193 8.19 -13.83 16.97
CA ARG A 193 7.97 -13.17 15.69
C ARG A 193 8.20 -14.15 14.53
N PRO A 194 7.39 -14.08 13.45
CA PRO A 194 7.50 -14.98 12.31
C PRO A 194 8.79 -14.82 11.53
N TYR A 195 9.43 -13.65 11.59
CA TYR A 195 10.72 -13.40 10.95
C TYR A 195 11.84 -13.24 11.98
N ILE A 196 13.03 -13.71 11.62
CA ILE A 196 14.26 -13.57 12.37
C ILE A 196 15.12 -12.54 11.64
N GLU A 197 15.55 -11.53 12.37
CA GLU A 197 16.48 -10.53 11.88
C GLU A 197 17.88 -11.14 11.73
N THR A 198 18.44 -11.11 10.52
CA THR A 198 19.81 -11.56 10.26
C THR A 198 20.78 -10.41 10.05
N SER A 199 20.28 -9.30 9.52
CA SER A 199 20.97 -8.02 9.45
C SER A 199 19.95 -6.87 9.53
N ASP A 200 20.44 -5.62 9.57
CA ASP A 200 19.55 -4.46 9.65
C ASP A 200 18.53 -4.35 8.51
N GLU A 201 18.87 -4.94 7.35
CA GLU A 201 18.08 -4.89 6.11
C GLU A 201 17.55 -6.26 5.66
N VAL A 202 17.89 -7.34 6.38
CA VAL A 202 17.56 -8.72 5.97
C VAL A 202 16.90 -9.49 7.10
N TYR A 203 15.82 -10.16 6.73
CA TYR A 203 15.04 -11.03 7.58
C TYR A 203 14.85 -12.41 6.93
N LEU A 204 14.82 -13.45 7.75
CA LEU A 204 14.49 -14.81 7.34
C LEU A 204 13.16 -15.23 7.98
N GLU A 205 12.34 -15.96 7.24
CA GLU A 205 11.24 -16.73 7.83
C GLU A 205 11.80 -17.71 8.86
N ARG A 206 11.19 -17.76 10.05
CA ARG A 206 11.65 -18.60 11.15
C ARG A 206 11.77 -20.08 10.75
N SER A 207 10.83 -20.60 9.97
CA SER A 207 10.87 -21.95 9.41
C SER A 207 12.07 -22.20 8.50
N LEU A 208 12.39 -21.24 7.62
CA LEU A 208 13.57 -21.28 6.76
C LEU A 208 14.87 -21.23 7.59
N CYS A 209 14.92 -20.37 8.60
CA CYS A 209 16.08 -20.28 9.50
C CYS A 209 16.31 -21.58 10.27
N LEU A 210 15.25 -22.17 10.85
CA LEU A 210 15.33 -23.44 11.55
C LEU A 210 15.74 -24.59 10.64
N LEU A 211 15.27 -24.61 9.38
CA LEU A 211 15.70 -25.60 8.39
C LEU A 211 17.20 -25.48 8.11
N GLN A 212 17.71 -24.26 7.91
CA GLN A 212 19.13 -24.03 7.67
C GLN A 212 20.00 -24.47 8.85
N VAL A 213 19.58 -24.17 10.09
CA VAL A 213 20.28 -24.63 11.31
C VAL A 213 20.26 -26.15 11.42
N SER A 214 19.15 -26.80 11.06
CA SER A 214 19.02 -28.26 11.15
C SER A 214 19.83 -29.02 10.10
N LEU A 215 20.23 -28.35 9.02
CA LEU A 215 21.05 -28.89 7.94
C LEU A 215 22.55 -28.55 8.09
N SER A 216 22.92 -27.79 9.12
CA SER A 216 24.29 -27.39 9.46
C SER A 216 24.92 -28.35 10.46
#